data_AF-A0AA37M6R6-F1
#
_entry.id   AF-A0AA37M6R6-F1
#
_cell.length_a   1.000
_cell.length_b   1.000
_cell.length_c   1.000
_cell.angle_alpha   90.00
_cell.angle_beta   90.00
_cell.angle_gamma   90.00
#
_symmetry.space_group_name_H-M   'P 1'
#
loop_
_entity.id
_entity.type
_entity.pdbx_description
1 polymer ?
#
loop_
_entity_poly.entity_id
_entity_poly.type
_entity_poly.pdbx_seq_one_letter_code
_entity_poly.pdbx_strand_id
1 'polypeptide(L)'
;MTPDTSVLAWMRLGLHGLRIRSCTRCGAETRRSWQMLAARPEHDVADCWRRFVCDTCKALAATQDVEGYGLGPGGSVRPEDVGP
;
A
#
# COMPACT_ATOMS: atom_id res chain seq x y z
N MET A 1 14.07 -11.12 -14.45
CA MET A 1 13.51 -11.19 -13.09
C MET A 1 12.19 -10.43 -13.13
N THR A 2 11.09 -11.09 -12.81
CA THR A 2 9.84 -10.38 -12.49
C THR A 2 10.03 -9.71 -11.13
N PRO A 3 9.63 -8.45 -10.97
CA PRO A 3 9.69 -7.78 -9.68
C PRO A 3 8.98 -8.60 -8.62
N ASP A 4 9.61 -8.79 -7.46
CA ASP A 4 8.96 -9.39 -6.31
C ASP A 4 7.95 -8.38 -5.75
N THR A 5 6.71 -8.45 -6.25
CA THR A 5 5.57 -7.62 -5.83
C THR A 5 4.90 -8.17 -4.58
N SER A 6 5.54 -9.11 -3.87
CA SER A 6 4.98 -9.66 -2.64
C SER A 6 5.02 -8.65 -1.49
N VAL A 7 4.08 -8.83 -0.55
CA VAL A 7 4.06 -8.10 0.72
C VAL A 7 5.37 -8.32 1.49
N LEU A 8 5.97 -9.51 1.39
CA LEU A 8 7.26 -9.80 2.01
C LEU A 8 8.39 -8.91 1.48
N ALA A 9 8.46 -8.69 0.16
CA ALA A 9 9.45 -7.79 -0.44
C ALA A 9 9.29 -6.37 0.12
N TRP A 10 8.06 -5.89 0.23
CA TRP A 10 7.76 -4.57 0.78
C TRP A 10 8.07 -4.47 2.27
N MET A 11 7.78 -5.53 3.04
CA MET A 11 8.16 -5.61 4.46
C MET A 11 9.68 -5.57 4.64
N ARG A 12 10.45 -6.22 3.77
CA ARG A 12 11.94 -6.18 3.79
C ARG A 12 12.49 -4.78 3.51
N LEU A 13 11.76 -3.96 2.75
CA LEU A 13 12.06 -2.54 2.54
C LEU A 13 11.64 -1.64 3.72
N GLY A 14 11.10 -2.21 4.80
CA GLY A 14 10.63 -1.46 5.96
C GLY A 14 9.23 -0.85 5.79
N LEU A 15 8.47 -1.29 4.78
CA LEU A 15 7.10 -0.83 4.55
C LEU A 15 6.13 -1.66 5.39
N HIS A 16 5.28 -0.98 6.16
CA HIS A 16 4.35 -1.60 7.11
C HIS A 16 2.92 -1.68 6.57
N GLY A 17 2.64 -1.10 5.42
CA GLY A 17 1.33 -1.11 4.80
C GLY A 17 1.22 -0.18 3.60
N LEU A 18 -0.02 0.12 3.25
CA LEU A 18 -0.41 0.97 2.14
C LEU A 18 -0.98 2.30 2.63
N ARG A 19 -0.77 3.37 1.87
CA ARG A 19 -1.30 4.71 2.11
C ARG A 19 -1.87 5.29 0.83
N ILE A 20 -3.03 5.92 0.94
CA ILE A 20 -3.61 6.87 -0.02
C ILE A 20 -3.37 8.27 0.54
N ARG A 21 -2.58 9.11 -0.13
CA ARG A 21 -2.34 10.50 0.32
C ARG A 21 -3.58 11.39 0.22
N SER A 22 -4.35 11.21 -0.85
CA SER A 22 -5.57 11.97 -1.09
C SER A 22 -6.58 11.10 -1.83
N CYS A 23 -7.64 10.71 -1.14
CA CYS A 23 -8.73 9.97 -1.76
C CYS A 23 -9.36 10.81 -2.87
N THR A 24 -9.36 10.31 -4.11
CA THR A 24 -9.93 11.03 -5.28
C THR A 24 -11.42 11.35 -5.15
N ARG A 25 -12.13 10.70 -4.21
CA ARG A 25 -13.56 10.92 -3.93
C ARG A 25 -13.82 11.97 -2.84
N CYS A 26 -13.02 12.00 -1.78
CA CYS A 26 -13.30 12.82 -0.58
C CYS A 26 -12.12 13.66 -0.07
N GLY A 27 -10.96 13.56 -0.72
CA GLY A 27 -9.73 14.28 -0.35
C GLY A 27 -9.02 13.77 0.91
N ALA A 28 -9.62 12.83 1.66
CA ALA A 28 -9.04 12.34 2.90
C ALA A 28 -7.80 11.46 2.65
N GLU A 29 -6.79 11.59 3.53
CA GLU A 29 -5.70 10.63 3.63
C GLU A 29 -6.21 9.34 4.31
N THR A 30 -5.76 8.18 3.87
CA THR A 30 -6.05 6.91 4.55
C THR A 30 -4.82 6.00 4.51
N ARG A 31 -4.55 5.30 5.61
CA ARG A 31 -3.44 4.34 5.70
C ARG A 31 -3.91 3.04 6.35
N ARG A 32 -3.45 1.90 5.82
CA ARG A 32 -3.74 0.58 6.36
C ARG A 32 -2.47 -0.25 6.41
N SER A 33 -2.17 -0.81 7.58
CA SER A 33 -1.07 -1.75 7.75
C SER A 33 -1.38 -3.06 7.04
N TRP A 34 -0.36 -3.86 6.75
CA TRP A 34 -0.53 -5.22 6.21
C TRP A 34 -1.49 -6.05 7.07
N GLN A 35 -1.39 -5.91 8.40
CA GLN A 35 -2.30 -6.59 9.34
C GLN A 35 -3.75 -6.14 9.18
N MET A 36 -4.01 -4.82 9.03
CA MET A 36 -5.36 -4.31 8.80
C MET A 36 -5.94 -4.76 7.45
N LEU A 37 -5.09 -5.04 6.46
CA LEU A 37 -5.48 -5.57 5.16
C LEU A 37 -5.61 -7.10 5.14
N ALA A 38 -5.36 -7.77 6.27
CA ALA A 38 -5.23 -9.23 6.35
C ALA A 38 -4.26 -9.79 5.29
N ALA A 39 -3.22 -9.02 4.98
CA ALA A 39 -2.22 -9.36 3.99
C ALA A 39 -1.19 -10.33 4.60
N ARG A 40 -0.89 -11.40 3.88
CA ARG A 40 0.16 -12.36 4.23
C ARG A 40 1.43 -12.07 3.43
N PRO A 41 2.62 -12.46 3.90
CA PRO A 41 3.89 -12.22 3.20
C PRO A 41 3.89 -12.68 1.73
N GLU A 42 3.22 -13.79 1.44
CA GLU A 42 3.08 -14.38 0.10
C GLU A 42 2.04 -13.69 -0.80
N HIS A 43 1.22 -12.78 -0.25
CA HIS A 43 0.25 -12.05 -1.06
C HIS A 43 0.92 -11.02 -1.95
N ASP A 44 0.33 -10.80 -3.11
CA ASP A 44 0.71 -9.72 -4.01
C ASP A 44 0.17 -8.37 -3.50
N VAL A 45 1.00 -7.33 -3.59
CA VAL A 45 0.63 -5.98 -3.14
C VAL A 45 -0.47 -5.37 -4.00
N ALA A 46 -0.54 -5.66 -5.30
CA ALA A 46 -1.63 -5.20 -6.16
C ALA A 46 -2.97 -5.83 -5.77
N ASP A 47 -2.99 -7.08 -5.29
CA ASP A 47 -4.19 -7.69 -4.73
C ASP A 47 -4.62 -7.04 -3.41
N CYS A 48 -3.66 -6.65 -2.57
CA CYS A 48 -3.92 -5.88 -1.35
C CYS A 48 -4.50 -4.50 -1.70
N TRP A 49 -3.95 -3.83 -2.72
CA TRP A 49 -4.43 -2.56 -3.24
C TRP A 49 -5.88 -2.65 -3.72
N ARG A 50 -6.24 -3.66 -4.52
CA ARG A 50 -7.61 -3.85 -5.02
C ARG A 50 -8.66 -3.94 -3.92
N ARG A 51 -8.27 -4.38 -2.71
CA ARG A 51 -9.15 -4.55 -1.54
C ARG A 51 -9.14 -3.35 -0.60
N PHE A 52 -8.21 -2.41 -0.77
CA PHE A 52 -8.08 -1.25 0.09
C PHE A 52 -9.30 -0.33 -0.11
N VAL A 53 -9.91 0.11 0.98
CA VAL A 53 -11.01 1.10 0.99
C VAL A 53 -10.61 2.34 1.78
N CYS A 54 -11.03 3.51 1.33
CA CYS A 54 -10.87 4.75 2.09
C CYS A 54 -11.65 4.68 3.41
N ASP A 55 -11.06 5.14 4.51
CA ASP A 55 -11.70 5.06 5.82
C ASP A 55 -12.85 6.03 5.99
N THR A 56 -12.81 7.14 5.25
CA THR A 56 -13.82 8.21 5.30
C THR A 56 -15.00 7.91 4.40
N CYS A 57 -14.79 7.76 3.09
CA CYS A 57 -15.87 7.63 2.12
C CYS A 57 -16.15 6.18 1.69
N LYS A 58 -15.38 5.21 2.19
CA LYS A 58 -15.48 3.77 1.85
C LYS A 58 -15.32 3.43 0.37
N ALA A 59 -14.83 4.37 -0.45
CA ALA A 59 -14.53 4.12 -1.85
C ALA A 59 -13.31 3.18 -1.98
N LEU A 60 -13.36 2.29 -2.97
CA LEU A 60 -12.26 1.38 -3.32
C LEU A 60 -11.05 2.15 -3.84
N ALA A 61 -9.86 1.72 -3.42
CA ALA A 61 -8.60 2.35 -3.79
C ALA A 61 -8.08 1.93 -5.15
N ALA A 62 -8.69 0.94 -5.82
CA ALA A 62 -8.30 0.50 -7.16
C ALA A 62 -8.29 1.64 -8.22
N THR A 63 -8.87 2.80 -7.91
CA THR A 63 -8.89 4.01 -8.74
C THR A 63 -8.00 5.14 -8.22
N GLN A 64 -7.13 4.87 -7.26
CA GLN A 64 -6.34 5.86 -6.51
C GLN A 64 -4.86 5.51 -6.54
N ASP A 65 -3.99 6.51 -6.44
CA ASP A 65 -2.54 6.31 -6.29
C ASP A 65 -2.24 5.87 -4.85
N VAL A 66 -1.78 4.62 -4.68
CA VAL A 66 -1.51 3.99 -3.38
C VAL A 66 -0.02 3.68 -3.29
N GLU A 67 0.59 4.03 -2.18
CA GLU A 67 2.03 3.84 -1.94
C GLU A 67 2.30 3.10 -0.64
N GLY A 68 3.52 2.58 -0.49
CA GLY A 68 3.97 1.96 0.75
C GLY A 68 4.36 3.01 1.78
N TYR A 69 4.03 2.77 3.05
CA TYR A 69 4.51 3.62 4.15
C TYR A 69 5.34 2.82 5.15
N GLY A 70 6.49 3.38 5.54
CA GLY A 70 7.34 2.89 6.63
C GLY A 70 7.08 3.60 7.96
N LEU A 71 7.59 3.04 9.07
CA LEU A 71 7.51 3.65 10.41
C LEU A 71 8.79 4.44 10.79
N GLY A 72 9.74 4.61 9.88
CA GLY A 72 10.98 5.39 10.08
C GLY A 72 10.91 6.82 9.52
N PRO A 73 11.86 7.71 9.90
CA PRO A 73 11.92 9.11 9.44
C PRO A 73 12.32 9.30 7.95
N GLY A 74 12.15 8.30 7.09
CA GLY A 74 12.57 8.37 5.70
C GLY A 74 11.67 7.58 4.76
N GLY A 75 11.09 8.29 3.78
CA GLY A 75 10.68 7.74 2.50
C GLY A 75 9.29 7.09 2.44
N SER A 76 8.34 7.79 1.81
CA SER A 76 7.23 7.09 1.16
C SER A 76 7.82 6.37 -0.05
N VAL A 77 7.82 5.04 -0.05
CA VAL A 77 8.36 4.23 -1.15
C VAL A 77 7.20 3.93 -2.09
N ARG A 78 7.33 4.34 -3.35
CA ARG A 78 6.31 4.05 -4.35
C ARG A 78 6.54 2.65 -4.92
N PRO A 79 5.47 1.98 -5.40
CA PRO A 79 5.60 0.68 -6.06
C PRO A 79 6.65 0.66 -7.19
N GLU A 80 6.86 1.79 -7.85
CA GLU A 80 7.84 1.99 -8.93
C GLU A 80 9.31 2.06 -8.45
N ASP A 81 9.55 2.41 -7.18
CA ASP A 81 10.90 2.45 -6.58
C ASP A 81 11.37 1.06 -6.14
N VAL A 82 10.44 0.10 -6.03
CA VAL A 82 10.72 -1.32 -5.84
C VAL A 82 10.98 -1.92 -7.22
N GLY A 83 12.17 -1.63 -7.76
CA GLY A 83 12.70 -2.27 -8.96
C GLY A 83 12.79 -3.80 -8.81
N PRO A 84 13.04 -4.54 -9.91
CA PRO A 84 12.83 -5.99 -10.02
C PRO A 84 13.52 -6.84 -8.96
#